data_AF-A0A0Q9K293-F1
#
_entry.id   AF-A0A0Q9K293-F1
#
_cell.length_a   1.000
_cell.length_b   1.000
_cell.length_c   1.000
_cell.angle_alpha   90.00
_cell.angle_beta   90.00
_cell.angle_gamma   90.00
#
_symmetry.space_group_name_H-M   'P 1'
#
loop_
_entity.id
_entity.type
_entity.pdbx_description
1 polymer ?
#
loop_
_entity_poly.entity_id
_entity_poly.type
_entity_poly.pdbx_seq_one_letter_code
_entity_poly.pdbx_strand_id
1 'polypeptide(L)'
;MSAELAWAHEDGPVWDAEKARIAASAPDGALGLDFADGADLPGDWFVAKDGDAVVGFGFLDMTWGGDAEITLVVDSARQGAGVGTFVMDHLEQEARSRGINYVHNSVRDTHPQRDDVHDWLAVRGYKGNESDATLRKHVGTPGSGRLPAPSTTAAPADSRSQGEEESGDYVDVEAHRF
;
A
#
# COMPACT_ATOMS: atom_id res chain seq x y z
N MET A 1 18.66 -24.41 0.02
CA MET A 1 18.44 -24.09 1.44
C MET A 1 17.59 -22.84 1.45
N SER A 2 16.36 -22.88 1.96
CA SER A 2 15.56 -21.66 2.12
C SER A 2 16.06 -20.94 3.36
N ALA A 3 16.44 -19.66 3.23
CA ALA A 3 16.73 -18.82 4.38
C ALA A 3 15.44 -18.61 5.18
N GLU A 4 15.53 -18.68 6.51
CA GLU A 4 14.40 -18.37 7.40
C GLU A 4 14.39 -16.85 7.62
N LEU A 5 13.60 -16.16 6.83
CA LEU A 5 13.50 -14.71 6.89
C LEU A 5 12.59 -14.29 8.05
N ALA A 6 13.04 -13.30 8.83
CA ALA A 6 12.24 -12.66 9.87
C ALA A 6 11.74 -11.29 9.39
N TRP A 7 10.49 -10.97 9.73
CA TRP A 7 9.85 -9.67 9.45
C TRP A 7 9.73 -8.88 10.74
N ALA A 8 10.13 -7.61 10.74
CA ALA A 8 10.04 -6.75 11.90
C ALA A 8 9.59 -5.33 11.52
N HIS A 9 8.58 -4.83 12.24
CA HIS A 9 8.20 -3.42 12.24
C HIS A 9 9.26 -2.59 12.98
N GLU A 10 9.52 -1.38 12.50
CA GLU A 10 10.41 -0.43 13.15
C GLU A 10 9.61 0.65 13.88
N ASP A 11 9.67 0.65 15.20
CA ASP A 11 9.12 1.73 16.03
C ASP A 11 10.06 2.94 15.99
N GLY A 12 9.60 4.06 15.46
CA GLY A 12 10.43 5.26 15.25
C GLY A 12 11.52 5.02 14.19
N PRO A 13 11.13 4.73 12.94
CA PRO A 13 12.09 4.34 11.91
C PRO A 13 13.00 5.50 11.53
N VAL A 14 14.28 5.19 11.37
CA VAL A 14 15.31 6.15 10.93
C VAL A 14 16.05 5.64 9.70
N TRP A 15 16.56 6.57 8.90
CA TRP A 15 17.46 6.27 7.81
C TRP A 15 18.84 5.87 8.34
N ASP A 16 19.05 4.57 8.52
CA ASP A 16 20.29 4.00 9.05
C ASP A 16 21.25 3.53 7.94
N ALA A 17 22.44 3.10 8.37
CA ALA A 17 23.50 2.63 7.47
C ALA A 17 23.10 1.36 6.68
N GLU A 18 22.25 0.48 7.22
CA GLU A 18 21.83 -0.73 6.51
C GLU A 18 20.82 -0.41 5.41
N LYS A 19 19.84 0.47 5.68
CA LYS A 19 18.90 0.96 4.67
C LYS A 19 19.63 1.71 3.57
N ALA A 20 20.56 2.59 3.93
CA ALA A 20 21.38 3.33 2.97
C ALA A 20 22.21 2.37 2.09
N ARG A 21 22.86 1.36 2.69
CA ARG A 21 23.64 0.34 1.96
C ARG A 21 22.78 -0.46 0.99
N ILE A 22 21.60 -0.91 1.42
CA ILE A 22 20.67 -1.67 0.59
C ILE A 22 20.12 -0.80 -0.54
N ALA A 23 19.70 0.43 -0.24
CA ALA A 23 19.20 1.38 -1.23
C ALA A 23 20.26 1.74 -2.28
N ALA A 24 21.52 1.93 -1.87
CA ALA A 24 22.63 2.20 -2.77
C ALA A 24 22.97 1.03 -3.71
N SER A 25 22.47 -0.18 -3.41
CA SER A 25 22.61 -1.34 -4.30
C SER A 25 21.53 -1.42 -5.39
N ALA A 26 20.49 -0.59 -5.30
CA ALA A 26 19.46 -0.49 -6.32
C ALA A 26 19.99 0.25 -7.56
N PRO A 27 19.51 -0.09 -8.77
CA PRO A 27 19.90 0.62 -9.98
C PRO A 27 19.55 2.12 -9.93
N ASP A 28 20.38 2.96 -10.54
CA ASP A 28 20.09 4.39 -10.70
C ASP A 28 18.71 4.59 -11.33
N GLY A 29 17.91 5.49 -10.75
CA GLY A 29 16.55 5.78 -11.22
C GLY A 29 15.48 4.77 -10.80
N ALA A 30 15.84 3.69 -10.09
CA ALA A 30 14.87 2.74 -9.56
C ALA A 30 14.12 3.28 -8.33
N LEU A 31 14.82 4.03 -7.48
CA LEU A 31 14.30 4.55 -6.20
C LEU A 31 14.22 6.07 -6.22
N GLY A 32 13.28 6.61 -5.44
CA GLY A 32 13.16 8.04 -5.15
C GLY A 32 13.40 8.37 -3.68
N LEU A 33 14.29 7.62 -3.01
CA LEU A 33 14.61 7.78 -1.60
C LEU A 33 15.82 8.70 -1.47
N ASP A 34 15.65 9.85 -0.82
CA ASP A 34 16.70 10.84 -0.56
C ASP A 34 16.53 11.34 0.88
N PHE A 35 17.04 10.55 1.82
CA PHE A 35 17.00 10.85 3.24
C PHE A 35 18.42 11.08 3.76
N ALA A 36 18.57 12.05 4.68
CA ALA A 36 19.83 12.26 5.38
C ALA A 36 20.08 11.14 6.41
N ASP A 37 21.35 10.85 6.68
CA ASP A 37 21.74 9.89 7.72
C ASP A 37 21.11 10.23 9.07
N GLY A 38 20.42 9.26 9.66
CA GLY A 38 19.73 9.40 10.94
C GLY A 38 18.41 10.19 10.88
N ALA A 39 17.93 10.57 9.70
CA ALA A 39 16.63 11.24 9.56
C ALA A 39 15.48 10.30 9.97
N ASP A 40 14.47 10.86 10.64
CA ASP A 40 13.21 10.16 10.88
C ASP A 40 12.50 9.88 9.56
N LEU A 41 11.94 8.67 9.43
CA LEU A 41 11.27 8.22 8.22
C LEU A 41 9.74 8.33 8.36
N PRO A 42 9.04 8.85 7.34
CA PRO A 42 7.58 8.91 7.35
C PRO A 42 6.97 7.54 7.03
N GLY A 43 5.70 7.35 7.40
CA GLY A 43 4.98 6.10 7.16
C GLY A 43 5.45 4.96 8.07
N ASP A 44 5.08 3.74 7.70
CA ASP A 44 5.43 2.53 8.44
C ASP A 44 6.55 1.78 7.74
N TRP A 45 7.63 1.51 8.47
CA TRP A 45 8.82 0.85 7.94
C TRP A 45 9.03 -0.51 8.59
N PHE A 46 9.57 -1.40 7.79
CA PHE A 46 9.79 -2.78 8.16
C PHE A 46 11.07 -3.30 7.53
N VAL A 47 11.73 -4.21 8.24
CA VAL A 47 12.95 -4.87 7.78
C VAL A 47 12.74 -6.36 7.64
N ALA A 48 13.29 -6.92 6.56
CA ALA A 48 13.46 -8.35 6.39
C ALA A 48 14.88 -8.73 6.81
N LYS A 49 15.00 -9.69 7.73
CA LYS A 49 16.27 -10.16 8.28
C LYS A 49 16.54 -11.62 7.95
N ASP A 50 17.80 -11.94 7.68
CA ASP A 50 18.33 -13.31 7.67
C ASP A 50 19.30 -13.44 8.87
N GLY A 51 18.84 -14.07 9.94
CA GLY A 51 19.49 -13.96 11.25
C GLY A 51 19.48 -12.51 11.74
N ASP A 52 20.66 -11.98 12.07
CA ASP A 52 20.81 -10.59 12.52
C ASP A 52 21.02 -9.59 11.35
N ALA A 53 21.24 -10.08 10.13
CA ALA A 53 21.53 -9.23 8.97
C ALA A 53 20.25 -8.73 8.31
N VAL A 54 20.16 -7.42 8.07
CA VAL A 54 19.10 -6.83 7.25
C VAL A 54 19.39 -7.12 5.78
N VAL A 55 18.47 -7.79 5.09
CA VAL A 55 18.62 -8.23 3.69
C VAL A 55 17.62 -7.56 2.74
N GLY A 56 16.70 -6.78 3.29
CA GLY A 56 15.75 -5.96 2.56
C GLY A 56 14.91 -5.16 3.54
N PHE A 57 14.19 -4.18 3.02
CA PHE A 57 13.22 -3.41 3.78
C PHE A 57 12.01 -3.10 2.90
N GLY A 58 10.93 -2.72 3.55
CA GLY A 58 9.74 -2.24 2.88
C GLY A 58 9.09 -1.14 3.70
N PHE A 59 8.32 -0.29 3.04
CA PHE A 59 7.50 0.70 3.71
C PHE A 59 6.10 0.75 3.13
N LEU A 60 5.16 1.14 3.99
CA LEU A 60 3.77 1.35 3.68
C LEU A 60 3.41 2.79 4.05
N ASP A 61 2.88 3.54 3.10
CA ASP A 61 2.41 4.91 3.32
C ASP A 61 0.94 5.04 2.91
N MET A 62 0.12 5.64 3.78
CA MET A 62 -1.31 5.79 3.50
C MET A 62 -1.55 6.96 2.55
N THR A 63 -2.33 6.73 1.50
CA THR A 63 -2.69 7.77 0.53
C THR A 63 -4.13 8.24 0.72
N TRP A 64 -4.44 9.41 0.16
CA TRP A 64 -5.79 9.95 0.17
C TRP A 64 -6.75 9.00 -0.58
N GLY A 65 -7.75 8.49 0.13
CA GLY A 65 -8.74 7.54 -0.42
C GLY A 65 -8.77 6.18 0.28
N GLY A 66 -7.89 5.93 1.25
CA GLY A 66 -7.86 4.69 2.04
C GLY A 66 -7.10 3.53 1.39
N ASP A 67 -6.37 3.83 0.32
CA ASP A 67 -5.35 2.96 -0.25
C ASP A 67 -4.00 3.21 0.43
N ALA A 68 -3.02 2.33 0.20
CA ALA A 68 -1.65 2.57 0.60
C ALA A 68 -0.65 2.37 -0.54
N GLU A 69 0.36 3.22 -0.59
CA GLU A 69 1.57 2.96 -1.34
C GLU A 69 2.40 1.94 -0.57
N ILE A 70 2.94 0.96 -1.28
CA ILE A 70 3.95 0.06 -0.75
C ILE A 70 5.18 0.09 -1.64
N THR A 71 6.35 0.09 -1.00
CA THR A 71 7.64 -0.01 -1.69
C THR A 71 8.50 -1.03 -0.97
N LEU A 72 9.33 -1.73 -1.73
CA LEU A 72 10.33 -2.66 -1.20
C LEU A 72 11.67 -2.44 -1.85
N VAL A 73 12.73 -2.73 -1.09
CA VAL A 73 14.10 -2.76 -1.58
C VAL A 73 14.78 -4.01 -1.03
N VAL A 74 15.49 -4.73 -1.90
CA VAL A 74 16.20 -5.95 -1.55
C VAL A 74 17.67 -5.76 -1.86
N ASP A 75 18.52 -6.18 -0.92
CA ASP A 75 19.96 -6.22 -1.12
C ASP A 75 20.30 -6.96 -2.42
N SER A 76 21.09 -6.34 -3.30
CA SER A 76 21.45 -6.93 -4.60
C SER A 76 22.09 -8.32 -4.47
N ALA A 77 22.84 -8.58 -3.41
CA ALA A 77 23.45 -9.89 -3.13
C ALA A 77 22.42 -10.97 -2.75
N ARG A 78 21.19 -10.56 -2.44
CA ARG A 78 20.08 -11.42 -1.98
C ARG A 78 18.91 -11.45 -2.96
N GLN A 79 19.03 -10.77 -4.10
CA GLN A 79 18.05 -10.85 -5.19
C GLN A 79 17.99 -12.27 -5.76
N GLY A 80 16.83 -12.66 -6.27
CA GLY A 80 16.57 -14.03 -6.76
C GLY A 80 16.45 -15.11 -5.66
N ALA A 81 16.72 -14.79 -4.39
CA ALA A 81 16.61 -15.73 -3.26
C ALA A 81 15.22 -15.74 -2.58
N GLY A 82 14.23 -15.05 -3.16
CA GLY A 82 12.86 -14.99 -2.63
C GLY A 82 12.59 -13.87 -1.61
N VAL A 83 13.60 -13.08 -1.22
CA VAL A 83 13.44 -11.96 -0.26
C VAL A 83 12.40 -10.94 -0.72
N GLY A 84 12.40 -10.55 -2.01
CA GLY A 84 11.42 -9.59 -2.53
C GLY A 84 9.98 -10.11 -2.46
N THR A 85 9.76 -11.41 -2.71
CA THR A 85 8.46 -12.04 -2.51
C THR A 85 8.06 -11.99 -1.04
N PHE A 86 8.99 -12.34 -0.13
CA PHE A 86 8.76 -12.30 1.31
C PHE A 86 8.34 -10.90 1.79
N VAL A 87 9.07 -9.85 1.39
CA VAL A 87 8.76 -8.46 1.77
C VAL A 87 7.39 -8.05 1.21
N MET A 88 7.11 -8.35 -0.06
CA MET A 88 5.84 -8.02 -0.69
C MET A 88 4.66 -8.68 0.02
N ASP A 89 4.75 -9.98 0.29
CA ASP A 89 3.67 -10.73 0.95
C ASP A 89 3.36 -10.19 2.35
N HIS A 90 4.40 -9.78 3.09
CA HIS A 90 4.23 -9.17 4.40
C HIS A 90 3.62 -7.76 4.32
N LEU A 91 4.09 -6.88 3.41
CA LEU A 91 3.48 -5.56 3.23
C LEU A 91 1.99 -5.66 2.88
N GLU A 92 1.60 -6.60 2.01
CA GLU A 92 0.20 -6.86 1.69
C GLU A 92 -0.59 -7.37 2.89
N GLN A 93 0.03 -8.18 3.75
CA GLN A 93 -0.57 -8.65 5.00
C GLN A 93 -0.74 -7.50 6.01
N GLU A 94 0.25 -6.63 6.15
CA GLU A 94 0.19 -5.44 7.00
C GLU A 94 -0.93 -4.50 6.54
N ALA A 95 -1.03 -4.25 5.23
CA ALA A 95 -2.13 -3.47 4.68
C ALA A 95 -3.48 -4.11 5.04
N ARG A 96 -3.64 -5.42 4.81
CA ARG A 96 -4.86 -6.15 5.13
C ARG A 96 -5.21 -6.10 6.62
N SER A 97 -4.23 -6.28 7.51
CA SER A 97 -4.44 -6.29 8.96
C SER A 97 -4.97 -4.95 9.48
N ARG A 98 -4.62 -3.87 8.77
CA ARG A 98 -5.05 -2.49 9.03
C ARG A 98 -6.40 -2.14 8.37
N GLY A 99 -7.03 -3.09 7.68
CA GLY A 99 -8.30 -2.88 6.97
C GLY A 99 -8.16 -2.14 5.64
N ILE A 100 -6.94 -2.00 5.11
CA ILE A 100 -6.67 -1.38 3.82
C ILE A 100 -7.10 -2.36 2.73
N ASN A 101 -7.91 -1.89 1.79
CA ASN A 101 -8.48 -2.73 0.74
C ASN A 101 -7.59 -2.84 -0.48
N TYR A 102 -6.81 -1.80 -0.77
CA TYR A 102 -5.93 -1.75 -1.94
C TYR A 102 -4.56 -1.20 -1.57
N VAL A 103 -3.55 -1.79 -2.21
CA VAL A 103 -2.19 -1.27 -2.22
C VAL A 103 -1.80 -0.94 -3.65
N HIS A 104 -0.90 0.00 -3.81
CA HIS A 104 -0.25 0.28 -5.07
C HIS A 104 1.26 0.33 -4.93
N ASN A 105 1.96 -0.02 -6.00
CA ASN A 105 3.40 0.08 -6.10
C ASN A 105 3.73 0.87 -7.37
N SER A 106 4.66 1.80 -7.26
CA SER A 106 5.05 2.65 -8.38
C SER A 106 6.41 2.23 -8.94
N VAL A 107 6.45 1.89 -10.23
CA VAL A 107 7.67 1.62 -10.98
C VAL A 107 7.99 2.85 -11.81
N ARG A 108 9.06 3.55 -11.45
CA ARG A 108 9.45 4.82 -12.11
C ARG A 108 9.80 4.57 -13.57
N ASP A 109 9.51 5.54 -14.43
CA ASP A 109 9.90 5.47 -15.85
C ASP A 109 11.43 5.48 -16.06
N THR A 110 12.17 5.96 -15.06
CA THR A 110 13.63 5.92 -15.01
C THR A 110 14.19 4.56 -14.58
N HIS A 111 13.35 3.59 -14.22
CA HIS A 111 13.79 2.27 -13.78
C HIS A 111 14.38 1.49 -14.96
N PRO A 112 15.66 1.07 -14.93
CA PRO A 112 16.31 0.46 -16.09
C PRO A 112 15.73 -0.91 -16.47
N GLN A 113 15.06 -1.57 -15.53
CA GLN A 113 14.38 -2.87 -15.72
C GLN A 113 12.87 -2.74 -15.51
N ARG A 114 12.27 -1.62 -15.95
CA ARG A 114 10.86 -1.29 -15.69
C ARG A 114 9.91 -2.42 -16.08
N ASP A 115 10.09 -2.98 -17.26
CA ASP A 115 9.21 -4.03 -17.80
C ASP A 115 9.29 -5.32 -16.97
N ASP A 116 10.50 -5.75 -16.58
CA ASP A 116 10.70 -6.93 -15.74
C ASP A 116 10.00 -6.77 -14.37
N VAL A 117 10.07 -5.58 -13.77
CA VAL A 117 9.41 -5.29 -12.49
C VAL A 117 7.89 -5.22 -12.67
N HIS A 118 7.40 -4.62 -13.76
CA HIS A 118 5.99 -4.62 -14.12
C HIS A 118 5.44 -6.04 -14.26
N ASP A 119 6.12 -6.91 -15.00
CA ASP A 119 5.74 -8.31 -15.19
C ASP A 119 5.74 -9.07 -13.86
N TRP A 120 6.76 -8.82 -13.01
CA TRP A 120 6.86 -9.41 -11.68
C TRP A 120 5.67 -9.00 -10.78
N LEU A 121 5.24 -7.73 -10.84
CA LEU A 121 4.04 -7.26 -10.14
C LEU A 121 2.75 -7.83 -10.75
N ALA A 122 2.65 -7.88 -12.08
CA ALA A 122 1.48 -8.38 -12.79
C ALA A 122 1.18 -9.85 -12.46
N VAL A 123 2.21 -10.71 -12.42
CA VAL A 123 2.10 -12.12 -12.00
C VAL A 123 1.57 -12.24 -10.56
N ARG A 124 1.77 -11.23 -9.71
CA ARG A 124 1.28 -11.17 -8.33
C ARG A 124 -0.12 -10.59 -8.19
N GLY A 125 -0.78 -10.27 -9.30
CA GLY A 125 -2.14 -9.74 -9.33
C GLY A 125 -2.23 -8.23 -9.20
N TYR A 126 -1.12 -7.50 -9.28
CA TYR A 126 -1.14 -6.06 -9.50
C TYR A 126 -1.63 -5.77 -10.91
N LYS A 127 -2.41 -4.72 -11.05
CA LYS A 127 -3.01 -4.30 -12.32
C LYS A 127 -2.70 -2.83 -12.57
N GLY A 128 -2.20 -2.57 -13.75
CA GLY A 128 -1.99 -1.27 -14.39
C GLY A 128 -1.85 -1.57 -15.89
N ASN A 129 -1.91 -0.56 -16.74
CA ASN A 129 -1.48 -0.76 -18.13
C ASN A 129 0.07 -0.70 -18.20
N GLU A 130 0.65 -1.13 -19.32
CA GLU A 130 2.12 -1.13 -19.52
C GLU A 130 2.74 0.28 -19.39
N SER A 131 1.96 1.32 -19.65
CA SER A 131 2.39 2.73 -19.54
C SER A 131 2.13 3.34 -18.16
N ASP A 132 1.39 2.66 -17.27
CA ASP A 132 1.09 3.18 -15.94
C ASP A 132 2.30 3.00 -15.05
N ALA A 133 2.86 4.10 -14.55
CA ALA A 133 3.93 4.04 -13.55
C ALA A 133 3.47 3.45 -12.20
N THR A 134 2.17 3.20 -12.02
CA THR A 134 1.61 2.69 -10.76
C THR A 134 0.69 1.52 -11.04
N LEU A 135 0.97 0.37 -10.39
CA LEU A 135 0.11 -0.80 -10.44
C LEU A 135 -0.59 -0.98 -9.10
N ARG A 136 -1.86 -1.39 -9.14
CA ARG A 136 -2.72 -1.52 -7.95
C ARG A 136 -3.22 -2.95 -7.76
N LYS A 137 -3.30 -3.40 -6.52
CA LYS A 137 -3.82 -4.73 -6.14
C LYS A 137 -4.83 -4.59 -5.01
N HIS A 138 -5.93 -5.33 -5.09
CA HIS A 138 -6.85 -5.50 -3.97
C HIS A 138 -6.25 -6.51 -2.98
N VAL A 139 -6.02 -6.09 -1.74
CA VAL A 139 -5.47 -6.92 -0.66
C VAL A 139 -6.46 -7.17 0.48
N GLY A 140 -7.57 -6.42 0.53
CA GLY A 140 -8.61 -6.59 1.53
C GLY A 140 -9.22 -8.00 1.54
N THR A 141 -9.77 -8.40 2.68
CA THR A 141 -10.49 -9.68 2.79
C THR A 141 -11.73 -9.64 1.89
N PRO A 142 -11.93 -10.62 0.99
CA PRO A 142 -13.15 -10.68 0.19
C PRO A 142 -14.37 -10.77 1.12
N GLY A 143 -15.20 -9.73 1.10
CA GLY A 143 -16.41 -9.64 1.93
C GLY A 143 -16.44 -8.49 2.94
N SER A 144 -15.32 -7.84 3.26
CA SER A 144 -15.29 -6.71 4.21
C SER A 144 -15.91 -5.41 3.66
N GLY A 145 -16.17 -5.35 2.35
CA GLY A 145 -16.84 -4.23 1.68
C GLY A 145 -18.35 -4.41 1.49
N ARG A 146 -18.99 -5.40 2.12
CA ARG A 146 -20.45 -5.46 2.12
C ARG A 146 -20.95 -4.44 3.13
N LEU A 147 -21.38 -3.26 2.64
CA LEU A 147 -22.31 -2.41 3.38
C LEU A 147 -23.36 -3.33 4.04
N PRO A 148 -23.65 -3.18 5.35
CA PRO A 148 -24.70 -3.98 5.97
C PRO A 148 -25.93 -3.86 5.08
N ALA A 149 -26.49 -5.01 4.67
CA ALA A 149 -27.75 -5.02 3.94
C ALA A 149 -28.73 -4.14 4.73
N PRO A 150 -29.52 -3.27 4.09
CA PRO A 150 -30.52 -2.49 4.80
C PRO A 150 -31.31 -3.49 5.63
N SER A 151 -31.29 -3.31 6.95
CA SER A 151 -32.02 -4.21 7.84
C SER A 151 -33.48 -4.10 7.41
N THR A 152 -34.00 -5.15 6.79
CA THR A 152 -35.44 -5.30 6.57
C THR A 152 -36.08 -5.57 7.91
N THR A 153 -36.08 -4.56 8.79
CA THR A 153 -37.05 -4.49 9.86
C THR A 153 -38.36 -4.21 9.16
N ALA A 154 -39.10 -5.28 8.87
CA ALA A 154 -40.51 -5.19 8.56
C ALA A 154 -41.16 -4.40 9.70
N ALA A 155 -41.56 -3.16 9.41
CA ALA A 155 -42.38 -2.38 10.31
C ALA A 155 -43.70 -3.16 10.52
N PRO A 156 -44.17 -3.34 11.77
CA PRO A 156 -45.54 -3.78 11.97
C PRO A 156 -46.48 -2.72 11.40
N ALA A 157 -47.42 -3.17 10.58
CA ALA A 157 -48.52 -2.36 10.09
C ALA A 157 -49.38 -1.96 11.30
N ASP A 158 -49.23 -0.71 11.76
CA ASP A 158 -50.29 0.20 12.22
C ASP A 158 -49.72 1.25 13.18
N SER A 159 -49.40 2.42 12.62
CA SER A 159 -49.66 3.70 13.30
C SER A 159 -49.57 4.82 12.28
N ARG A 160 -50.75 5.29 11.87
CA ARG A 160 -50.93 6.59 11.22
C ARG A 160 -50.55 7.67 12.23
N SER A 161 -49.52 8.44 11.91
CA SER A 161 -49.41 9.83 12.36
C SER A 161 -48.88 10.66 11.19
N GLN A 162 -49.77 11.53 10.75
CA GLN A 162 -49.62 12.48 9.66
C GLN A 162 -48.70 13.61 10.15
N GLY A 163 -47.55 13.78 9.52
CA GLY A 163 -46.67 14.94 9.69
C GLY A 163 -46.45 15.55 8.31
N GLU A 164 -46.91 16.79 8.14
CA GLU A 164 -46.79 17.58 6.92
C GLU A 164 -45.34 17.71 6.45
N GLU A 165 -45.11 17.47 5.16
CA GLU A 165 -43.85 17.74 4.48
C GLU A 165 -43.71 19.25 4.29
N GLU A 166 -42.90 19.91 5.12
CA GLU A 166 -42.43 21.26 4.84
C GLU A 166 -41.42 21.16 3.69
N SER A 167 -41.79 21.68 2.52
CA SER A 167 -41.01 21.63 1.30
C SER A 167 -39.65 22.32 1.50
N GLY A 168 -38.58 21.54 1.58
CA GLY A 168 -37.22 22.05 1.52
C GLY A 168 -36.93 22.59 0.13
N ASP A 169 -36.87 23.92 0.02
CA ASP A 169 -36.39 24.67 -1.14
C ASP A 169 -35.05 24.09 -1.63
N TYR A 170 -35.00 23.71 -2.92
CA TYR A 170 -33.76 23.32 -3.56
C TYR A 170 -32.85 24.56 -3.62
N VAL A 171 -31.71 24.49 -2.94
CA VAL A 171 -30.64 25.48 -3.10
C VAL A 171 -30.11 25.37 -4.53
N ASP A 172 -30.35 26.41 -5.32
CA ASP A 172 -29.89 26.53 -6.70
C ASP A 172 -28.36 26.68 -6.72
N VAL A 173 -27.68 25.71 -7.34
CA VAL A 173 -26.21 25.58 -7.33
C VAL A 173 -25.53 26.53 -8.33
N GLU A 174 -26.31 27.36 -9.05
CA GLU A 174 -25.78 28.24 -10.10
C GLU A 174 -25.32 29.64 -9.62
N ALA A 175 -25.27 29.89 -8.30
CA ALA A 175 -24.98 31.21 -7.74
C ALA A 175 -23.52 31.49 -7.32
N HIS A 176 -22.54 30.65 -7.66
CA HIS A 176 -21.13 30.92 -7.31
C HIS A 176 -20.23 31.03 -8.54
N ARG A 177 -20.25 32.21 -9.16
CA ARG A 177 -19.10 32.75 -9.89
C ARG A 177 -18.40 33.78 -9.01
N PHE A 178 -17.19 33.46 -8.57
CA PHE A 178 -16.14 34.42 -8.25
C PHE A 178 -14.82 33.86 -8.78
#